data_AF-A0A447X6M1-F1
#
_entry.id   AF-A0A447X6M1-F1
#
_cell.length_a   1.000
_cell.length_b   1.000
_cell.length_c   1.000
_cell.angle_alpha   90.00
_cell.angle_beta   90.00
_cell.angle_gamma   90.00
#
_symmetry.space_group_name_H-M   'P 1'
#
loop_
_entity.id
_entity.type
_entity.pdbx_description
1 polymer ?
#
loop_
_entity_poly.entity_id
_entity_poly.type
_entity_poly.pdbx_seq_one_letter_code
_entity_poly.pdbx_strand_id
1 'polypeptide(L)'
;MTAGNGATTAPTVTTQPDGTVEISVTSQTAGISTVTATINSSTLSRDVTFIADVRTAQIASLEMTQDNSVADGAMANTLRVKVTDAFGNALAGQTVSVSAGNGATVTPTVTTQPDGTVEISVTSQTAGISTVTATINSSSQSRDVTFIADASTVQIADLVVIKDGSEADGSTANTLRARVTDAFGNALAGQTVSVLADNGATVSPTVITGPDGTVEISVTSQTAGSVQSPQPSTAAVRAGM
;
A
#
# COMPACT_ATOMS: atom_id res chain seq x y z
N MET A 1 -50.16 3.39 11.52
CA MET A 1 -49.01 2.50 11.29
C MET A 1 -47.73 3.28 11.47
N THR A 2 -46.68 2.66 12.00
CA THR A 2 -45.32 3.22 12.00
C THR A 2 -44.32 2.16 11.57
N ALA A 3 -43.21 2.60 10.98
CA ALA A 3 -42.10 1.73 10.58
C ALA A 3 -40.77 2.36 11.03
N GLY A 4 -39.85 1.52 11.53
CA GLY A 4 -38.51 1.94 11.98
C GLY A 4 -37.45 1.94 10.87
N ASN A 5 -36.22 2.35 11.22
CA ASN A 5 -35.04 2.29 10.35
C ASN A 5 -35.20 3.00 8.99
N GLY A 6 -35.85 4.16 8.98
CA GLY A 6 -36.07 4.94 7.74
C GLY A 6 -37.08 4.31 6.76
N ALA A 7 -37.76 3.23 7.16
CA ALA A 7 -38.80 2.62 6.33
C ALA A 7 -40.06 3.49 6.28
N THR A 8 -40.71 3.47 5.13
CA THR A 8 -41.95 4.21 4.87
C THR A 8 -43.11 3.23 4.65
N THR A 9 -44.29 3.61 5.15
CA THR A 9 -45.55 2.86 5.02
C THR A 9 -46.69 3.86 4.96
N ALA A 10 -47.84 3.46 4.42
CA ALA A 10 -49.07 4.24 4.53
C ALA A 10 -49.41 4.49 6.02
N PRO A 11 -49.73 5.73 6.43
CA PRO A 11 -49.98 6.06 7.84
C PRO A 11 -51.26 5.41 8.36
N THR A 12 -52.27 5.29 7.50
CA THR A 12 -53.57 4.64 7.76
C THR A 12 -53.95 3.77 6.57
N VAL A 13 -54.63 2.67 6.88
CA VAL A 13 -55.18 1.73 5.90
C VAL A 13 -56.54 1.25 6.39
N THR A 14 -57.41 0.81 5.49
CA THR A 14 -58.74 0.29 5.82
C THR A 14 -58.78 -1.20 5.54
N THR A 15 -59.39 -1.96 6.45
CA THR A 15 -59.56 -3.40 6.28
C THR A 15 -60.55 -3.71 5.17
N GLN A 16 -60.31 -4.81 4.48
CA GLN A 16 -61.25 -5.42 3.54
C GLN A 16 -62.46 -6.01 4.30
N PRO A 17 -63.55 -6.39 3.59
CA PRO A 17 -64.73 -6.99 4.22
C PRO A 17 -64.46 -8.28 5.01
N ASP A 18 -63.37 -8.98 4.71
CA ASP A 18 -62.92 -10.17 5.43
C ASP A 18 -62.06 -9.86 6.68
N GLY A 19 -61.83 -8.58 6.96
CA GLY A 19 -61.03 -8.10 8.11
C GLY A 19 -59.52 -8.02 7.86
N THR A 20 -59.03 -8.34 6.65
CA THR A 20 -57.60 -8.29 6.33
C THR A 20 -57.17 -6.92 5.77
N VAL A 21 -55.87 -6.64 5.78
CA VAL A 21 -55.29 -5.49 5.09
C VAL A 21 -53.88 -5.82 4.63
N GLU A 22 -53.54 -5.42 3.40
CA GLU A 22 -52.19 -5.53 2.87
C GLU A 22 -51.47 -4.20 3.00
N ILE A 23 -50.20 -4.24 3.40
CA ILE A 23 -49.42 -3.04 3.70
C ILE A 23 -48.09 -3.16 2.98
N SER A 24 -47.80 -2.19 2.11
CA SER A 24 -46.50 -2.06 1.48
C SER A 24 -45.57 -1.24 2.38
N VAL A 25 -44.38 -1.80 2.64
CA VAL A 25 -43.31 -1.14 3.39
C VAL A 25 -42.07 -1.09 2.52
N THR A 26 -41.46 0.08 2.39
CA THR A 26 -40.24 0.28 1.60
C THR A 26 -39.18 0.98 2.42
N SER A 27 -37.90 0.70 2.17
CA SER A 27 -36.76 1.35 2.83
C SER A 27 -35.60 1.46 1.86
N GLN A 28 -34.81 2.53 1.97
CA GLN A 28 -33.48 2.64 1.33
C GLN A 28 -32.35 2.21 2.27
N THR A 29 -32.65 2.02 3.57
CA THR A 29 -31.69 1.58 4.57
C THR A 29 -31.83 0.07 4.78
N ALA A 30 -30.74 -0.65 4.58
CA ALA A 30 -30.67 -2.07 4.90
C ALA A 30 -30.71 -2.30 6.42
N GLY A 31 -31.17 -3.48 6.82
CA GLY A 31 -31.30 -3.87 8.22
C GLY A 31 -32.76 -4.13 8.62
N ILE A 32 -32.96 -4.26 9.92
CA ILE A 32 -34.25 -4.61 10.51
C ILE A 32 -35.10 -3.34 10.68
N SER A 33 -36.32 -3.39 10.16
CA SER A 33 -37.37 -2.40 10.40
C SER A 33 -38.50 -3.04 11.17
N THR A 34 -38.79 -2.54 12.37
CA THR A 34 -39.99 -2.92 13.11
C THR A 34 -41.20 -2.18 12.56
N VAL A 35 -42.20 -2.91 12.12
CA VAL A 35 -43.48 -2.39 11.63
C VAL A 35 -44.52 -2.58 12.74
N THR A 36 -45.22 -1.50 13.08
CA THR A 36 -46.21 -1.49 14.16
C THR A 36 -47.59 -1.10 13.62
N ALA A 37 -48.55 -2.00 13.82
CA ALA A 37 -49.96 -1.78 13.57
C ALA A 37 -50.68 -1.42 14.86
N THR A 38 -51.56 -0.43 14.78
CA THR A 38 -52.35 0.05 15.92
C THR A 38 -53.77 0.30 15.47
N ILE A 39 -54.74 -0.19 16.25
CA ILE A 39 -56.16 0.12 16.10
C ILE A 39 -56.75 0.39 17.49
N ASN A 40 -57.33 1.56 17.69
CA ASN A 40 -57.74 2.05 19.01
C ASN A 40 -56.59 1.90 20.03
N SER A 41 -56.77 1.07 21.06
CA SER A 41 -55.76 0.77 22.10
C SER A 41 -54.99 -0.54 21.86
N SER A 42 -55.26 -1.26 20.78
CA SER A 42 -54.56 -2.52 20.45
C SER A 42 -53.38 -2.23 19.52
N THR A 43 -52.24 -2.86 19.81
CA THR A 43 -51.01 -2.72 19.03
C THR A 43 -50.36 -4.07 18.81
N LEU A 44 -49.83 -4.31 17.61
CA LEU A 44 -49.00 -5.47 17.29
C LEU A 44 -47.83 -5.05 16.41
N SER A 45 -46.65 -5.59 16.68
CA SER A 45 -45.44 -5.32 15.91
C SER A 45 -44.84 -6.61 15.33
N ARG A 46 -44.20 -6.48 14.16
CA ARG A 46 -43.40 -7.50 13.50
C ARG A 46 -42.18 -6.86 12.85
N ASP A 47 -41.10 -7.61 12.79
CA ASP A 47 -39.88 -7.18 12.11
C ASP A 47 -39.89 -7.61 10.65
N VAL A 48 -39.41 -6.72 9.79
CA VAL A 48 -39.06 -7.01 8.39
C VAL A 48 -37.58 -6.67 8.18
N THR A 49 -36.91 -7.39 7.29
CA THR A 49 -35.49 -7.16 6.98
C THR A 49 -35.34 -6.68 5.56
N PHE A 50 -34.72 -5.52 5.39
CA PHE A 50 -34.27 -5.02 4.09
C PHE A 50 -32.79 -5.38 3.89
N ILE A 51 -32.44 -5.87 2.71
CA ILE A 51 -31.04 -6.19 2.34
C ILE A 51 -30.51 -5.15 1.36
N ALA A 52 -29.20 -4.91 1.40
CA ALA A 52 -28.53 -3.98 0.50
C ALA A 52 -28.55 -4.47 -0.97
N ASP A 53 -28.57 -3.56 -1.93
CA ASP A 53 -28.68 -3.90 -3.37
C ASP A 53 -27.32 -4.27 -3.98
N VAL A 54 -27.04 -5.57 -4.05
CA VAL A 54 -25.81 -6.15 -4.61
C VAL A 54 -25.53 -5.73 -6.06
N ARG A 55 -26.57 -5.39 -6.84
CA ARG A 55 -26.41 -5.01 -8.26
C ARG A 55 -25.76 -3.64 -8.42
N THR A 56 -25.90 -2.80 -7.38
CA THR A 56 -25.34 -1.45 -7.33
C THR A 56 -24.08 -1.37 -6.48
N ALA A 57 -23.45 -2.52 -6.19
CA ALA A 57 -22.22 -2.57 -5.40
C ALA A 57 -21.13 -1.68 -6.02
N GLN A 58 -20.51 -0.87 -5.16
CA GLN A 58 -19.45 0.07 -5.51
C GLN A 58 -18.42 0.14 -4.39
N ILE A 59 -17.19 0.49 -4.73
CA ILE A 59 -16.15 0.79 -3.74
C ILE A 59 -16.43 2.20 -3.20
N ALA A 60 -16.79 2.27 -1.92
CA ALA A 60 -17.03 3.53 -1.22
C ALA A 60 -15.72 4.18 -0.76
N SER A 61 -14.73 3.37 -0.35
CA SER A 61 -13.38 3.86 -0.07
C SER A 61 -12.32 2.76 -0.22
N LEU A 62 -11.10 3.20 -0.53
CA LEU A 62 -9.86 2.44 -0.46
C LEU A 62 -8.86 3.27 0.35
N GLU A 63 -8.54 2.80 1.54
CA GLU A 63 -7.75 3.52 2.53
C GLU A 63 -6.50 2.73 2.90
N MET A 64 -5.37 3.42 3.03
CA MET A 64 -4.11 2.81 3.45
C MET A 64 -4.07 2.71 4.97
N THR A 65 -3.84 1.52 5.50
CA THR A 65 -3.73 1.25 6.93
C THR A 65 -2.28 1.02 7.37
N GLN A 66 -1.42 0.56 6.46
CA GLN A 66 0.02 0.45 6.65
C GLN A 66 0.75 0.72 5.32
N ASP A 67 1.82 1.50 5.40
CA ASP A 67 2.65 1.89 4.25
C ASP A 67 4.15 1.87 4.62
N ASN A 68 5.01 1.98 3.61
CA ASN A 68 6.48 2.03 3.76
C ASN A 68 7.08 0.75 4.35
N SER A 69 6.48 -0.40 4.07
CA SER A 69 7.05 -1.70 4.45
C SER A 69 8.33 -2.01 3.69
N VAL A 70 9.22 -2.77 4.31
CA VAL A 70 10.47 -3.22 3.70
C VAL A 70 10.17 -4.14 2.51
N ALA A 71 10.92 -3.97 1.41
CA ALA A 71 10.81 -4.76 0.20
C ALA A 71 11.50 -6.14 0.34
N ASP A 72 11.11 -6.92 1.35
CA ASP A 72 11.68 -8.26 1.65
C ASP A 72 10.81 -9.42 1.13
N GLY A 73 9.63 -9.10 0.57
CA GLY A 73 8.62 -10.07 0.12
C GLY A 73 7.75 -10.66 1.22
N ALA A 74 7.99 -10.32 2.50
CA ALA A 74 7.27 -10.84 3.66
C ALA A 74 6.47 -9.75 4.39
N MET A 75 7.06 -8.58 4.63
CA MET A 75 6.40 -7.44 5.25
C MET A 75 5.40 -6.82 4.28
N ALA A 76 4.16 -6.68 4.75
CA ALA A 76 3.05 -6.21 3.92
C ALA A 76 2.71 -4.74 4.20
N ASN A 77 2.52 -3.98 3.13
CA ASN A 77 1.63 -2.82 3.19
C ASN A 77 0.19 -3.32 3.21
N THR A 78 -0.70 -2.58 3.88
CA THR A 78 -2.09 -2.97 4.02
C THR A 78 -3.02 -1.84 3.65
N LEU A 79 -4.07 -2.18 2.89
CA LEU A 79 -5.18 -1.30 2.60
C LEU A 79 -6.47 -1.90 3.11
N ARG A 80 -7.46 -1.05 3.35
CA ARG A 80 -8.82 -1.43 3.68
C ARG A 80 -9.75 -0.88 2.61
N VAL A 81 -10.52 -1.78 2.00
CA VAL A 81 -11.59 -1.41 1.07
C VAL A 81 -12.93 -1.47 1.78
N LYS A 82 -13.82 -0.51 1.50
CA LYS A 82 -15.21 -0.49 1.93
C LYS A 82 -16.10 -0.60 0.69
N VAL A 83 -17.03 -1.55 0.70
CA VAL A 83 -18.02 -1.75 -0.36
C VAL A 83 -19.41 -1.44 0.16
N THR A 84 -20.15 -0.64 -0.59
CA THR A 84 -21.55 -0.32 -0.32
C THR A 84 -22.40 -0.44 -1.57
N ASP A 85 -23.71 -0.45 -1.42
CA ASP A 85 -24.63 -0.21 -2.53
C ASP A 85 -24.69 1.29 -2.91
N ALA A 86 -25.54 1.66 -3.87
CA ALA A 86 -25.74 3.03 -4.31
C ALA A 86 -26.28 3.98 -3.22
N PHE A 87 -26.92 3.44 -2.18
CA PHE A 87 -27.50 4.20 -1.07
C PHE A 87 -26.61 4.21 0.17
N GLY A 88 -25.41 3.62 0.09
CA GLY A 88 -24.44 3.60 1.18
C GLY A 88 -24.62 2.46 2.17
N ASN A 89 -25.49 1.48 1.89
CA ASN A 89 -25.62 0.30 2.73
C ASN A 89 -24.41 -0.62 2.55
N ALA A 90 -23.82 -1.05 3.66
CA ALA A 90 -22.69 -1.97 3.65
C ALA A 90 -23.06 -3.31 3.00
N LEU A 91 -22.19 -3.81 2.13
CA LEU A 91 -22.39 -5.08 1.44
C LEU A 91 -21.41 -6.14 1.95
N ALA A 92 -21.93 -7.12 2.68
CA ALA A 92 -21.19 -8.27 3.18
C ALA A 92 -21.07 -9.38 2.12
N GLY A 93 -20.00 -10.19 2.19
CA GLY A 93 -19.82 -11.37 1.36
C GLY A 93 -19.48 -11.08 -0.11
N GLN A 94 -19.15 -9.84 -0.44
CA GLN A 94 -18.85 -9.43 -1.81
C GLN A 94 -17.41 -9.67 -2.19
N THR A 95 -17.22 -10.26 -3.37
CA THR A 95 -15.89 -10.47 -3.96
C THR A 95 -15.39 -9.18 -4.60
N VAL A 96 -14.26 -8.68 -4.12
CA VAL A 96 -13.51 -7.57 -4.69
C VAL A 96 -12.28 -8.15 -5.39
N SER A 97 -12.08 -7.82 -6.66
CA SER A 97 -10.86 -8.18 -7.38
C SER A 97 -9.76 -7.16 -7.11
N VAL A 98 -8.53 -7.62 -6.95
CA VAL A 98 -7.38 -6.80 -6.56
C VAL A 98 -6.21 -7.08 -7.49
N SER A 99 -5.53 -6.03 -7.91
CA SER A 99 -4.26 -6.10 -8.64
C SER A 99 -3.26 -5.11 -8.08
N ALA A 100 -1.96 -5.39 -8.23
CA ALA A 100 -0.90 -4.47 -7.87
C ALA A 100 0.12 -4.33 -9.02
N GLY A 101 0.72 -3.14 -9.12
CA GLY A 101 1.79 -2.83 -10.06
C GLY A 101 3.18 -3.17 -9.51
N ASN A 102 4.22 -2.73 -10.23
CA ASN A 102 5.63 -2.80 -9.80
C ASN A 102 6.11 -4.17 -9.29
N GLY A 103 5.53 -5.27 -9.79
CA GLY A 103 5.87 -6.63 -9.34
C GLY A 103 5.42 -6.99 -7.92
N ALA A 104 4.61 -6.14 -7.27
CA ALA A 104 4.06 -6.43 -5.96
C ALA A 104 3.02 -7.57 -6.02
N THR A 105 2.94 -8.34 -4.95
CA THR A 105 2.08 -9.52 -4.80
C THR A 105 0.88 -9.20 -3.92
N VAL A 106 -0.30 -9.65 -4.37
CA VAL A 106 -1.58 -9.54 -3.65
C VAL A 106 -2.38 -10.83 -3.81
N THR A 107 -3.33 -11.06 -2.89
CA THR A 107 -4.40 -12.03 -3.13
C THR A 107 -5.33 -11.47 -4.22
N PRO A 108 -5.54 -12.15 -5.37
CA PRO A 108 -6.27 -11.57 -6.51
C PRO A 108 -7.74 -11.24 -6.23
N THR A 109 -8.33 -11.88 -5.23
CA THR A 109 -9.71 -11.63 -4.81
C THR A 109 -9.82 -11.68 -3.30
N VAL A 110 -10.59 -10.76 -2.72
CA VAL A 110 -10.89 -10.71 -1.29
C VAL A 110 -12.40 -10.58 -1.08
N THR A 111 -12.90 -10.98 0.10
CA THR A 111 -14.34 -11.00 0.41
C THR A 111 -14.69 -10.08 1.56
N THR A 112 -15.69 -9.22 1.37
CA THR A 112 -16.12 -8.27 2.40
C THR A 112 -16.74 -8.95 3.63
N GLN A 113 -16.43 -8.40 4.79
CA GLN A 113 -16.96 -8.77 6.10
C GLN A 113 -18.40 -8.23 6.31
N PRO A 114 -19.09 -8.57 7.41
CA PRO A 114 -20.46 -8.11 7.68
C PRO A 114 -20.63 -6.59 7.64
N ASP A 115 -19.59 -5.84 7.97
CA ASP A 115 -19.60 -4.38 7.90
C ASP A 115 -19.29 -3.84 6.49
N GLY A 116 -19.12 -4.70 5.48
CA GLY A 116 -18.77 -4.32 4.11
C GLY A 116 -17.31 -3.92 3.90
N THR A 117 -16.43 -4.14 4.88
CA THR A 117 -14.99 -3.89 4.73
C THR A 117 -14.20 -5.17 4.45
N VAL A 118 -13.02 -5.05 3.84
CA VAL A 118 -12.02 -6.13 3.80
C VAL A 118 -10.62 -5.54 3.67
N GLU A 119 -9.63 -6.25 4.22
CA GLU A 119 -8.23 -5.89 4.14
C GLU A 119 -7.57 -6.50 2.89
N ILE A 120 -6.64 -5.74 2.32
CA ILE A 120 -5.78 -6.12 1.21
C ILE A 120 -4.35 -6.05 1.72
N SER A 121 -3.67 -7.20 1.76
CA SER A 121 -2.24 -7.28 2.04
C SER A 121 -1.45 -7.26 0.73
N VAL A 122 -0.41 -6.44 0.69
CA VAL A 122 0.46 -6.24 -0.48
C VAL A 122 1.90 -6.42 -0.03
N THR A 123 2.63 -7.35 -0.66
CA THR A 123 4.07 -7.56 -0.40
C THR A 123 4.88 -7.30 -1.66
N SER A 124 6.17 -7.01 -1.53
CA SER A 124 7.07 -6.80 -2.68
C SER A 124 8.51 -7.11 -2.29
N GLN A 125 9.31 -7.58 -3.24
CA GLN A 125 10.79 -7.61 -3.15
C GLN A 125 11.45 -6.43 -3.87
N THR A 126 10.64 -5.62 -4.57
CA THR A 126 11.08 -4.45 -5.31
C THR A 126 10.66 -3.19 -4.54
N ALA A 127 11.64 -2.39 -4.15
CA ALA A 127 11.42 -1.09 -3.54
C ALA A 127 10.82 -0.09 -4.54
N GLY A 128 10.13 0.92 -4.01
CA GLY A 128 9.46 1.95 -4.79
C GLY A 128 7.93 1.86 -4.71
N ILE A 129 7.28 2.62 -5.58
CA ILE A 129 5.82 2.79 -5.57
C ILE A 129 5.16 1.64 -6.32
N SER A 130 4.14 1.05 -5.71
CA SER A 130 3.22 0.09 -6.32
C SER A 130 1.80 0.64 -6.27
N THR A 131 1.17 0.81 -7.43
CA THR A 131 -0.26 1.15 -7.50
C THR A 131 -1.10 -0.10 -7.28
N VAL A 132 -1.96 -0.07 -6.28
CA VAL A 132 -2.93 -1.13 -5.94
C VAL A 132 -4.30 -0.70 -6.43
N THR A 133 -4.97 -1.56 -7.18
CA THR A 133 -6.30 -1.32 -7.73
C THR A 133 -7.26 -2.36 -7.20
N ALA A 134 -8.38 -1.91 -6.65
CA ALA A 134 -9.51 -2.73 -6.25
C ALA A 134 -10.68 -2.48 -7.20
N THR A 135 -11.40 -3.53 -7.59
CA THR A 135 -12.55 -3.44 -8.49
C THR A 135 -13.70 -4.34 -8.05
N ILE A 136 -14.94 -3.85 -8.21
CA ILE A 136 -16.17 -4.64 -8.06
C ILE A 136 -17.22 -4.12 -9.05
N ASN A 137 -17.89 -5.02 -9.77
CA ASN A 137 -18.79 -4.65 -10.87
C ASN A 137 -18.09 -3.68 -11.84
N SER A 138 -18.66 -2.49 -12.06
CA SER A 138 -18.09 -1.40 -12.86
C SER A 138 -17.38 -0.33 -12.02
N SER A 139 -17.25 -0.52 -10.71
CA SER A 139 -16.57 0.39 -9.79
C SER A 139 -15.11 -0.01 -9.60
N SER A 140 -14.22 0.98 -9.57
CA SER A 140 -12.78 0.80 -9.41
C SER A 140 -12.19 1.94 -8.59
N GLN A 141 -11.21 1.63 -7.75
CA GLN A 141 -10.40 2.61 -7.04
C GLN A 141 -8.95 2.15 -6.95
N SER A 142 -8.02 3.10 -7.10
CA SER A 142 -6.58 2.85 -6.98
C SER A 142 -5.96 3.69 -5.86
N ARG A 143 -4.91 3.15 -5.24
CA ARG A 143 -4.07 3.81 -4.24
C ARG A 143 -2.62 3.36 -4.44
N ASP A 144 -1.70 4.28 -4.28
CA ASP A 144 -0.28 3.96 -4.27
C ASP A 144 0.17 3.55 -2.86
N VAL A 145 0.99 2.51 -2.80
CA VAL A 145 1.76 2.11 -1.61
C VAL A 145 3.25 2.17 -1.94
N THR A 146 4.08 2.42 -0.95
CA THR A 146 5.53 2.50 -1.12
C THR A 146 6.22 1.37 -0.38
N PHE A 147 7.14 0.69 -1.04
CA PHE A 147 8.06 -0.24 -0.39
C PHE A 147 9.45 0.40 -0.29
N ILE A 148 10.12 0.21 0.84
CA ILE A 148 11.47 0.74 1.09
C ILE A 148 12.51 -0.37 0.98
N ALA A 149 13.71 -0.04 0.48
CA ALA A 149 14.81 -0.99 0.41
C ALA A 149 15.26 -1.43 1.81
N ASP A 150 15.78 -2.65 1.94
CA ASP A 150 16.20 -3.20 3.21
C ASP A 150 17.62 -2.73 3.61
N ALA A 151 17.69 -1.75 4.50
CA ALA A 151 18.97 -1.24 5.01
C ALA A 151 19.71 -2.25 5.90
N SER A 152 19.06 -3.29 6.41
CA SER A 152 19.70 -4.31 7.24
C SER A 152 20.56 -5.29 6.43
N THR A 153 20.26 -5.45 5.15
CA THR A 153 20.99 -6.32 4.21
C THR A 153 21.80 -5.54 3.18
N VAL A 154 22.21 -4.31 3.54
CA VAL A 154 23.00 -3.43 2.67
C VAL A 154 24.34 -4.06 2.28
N GLN A 155 24.71 -3.90 1.01
CA GLN A 155 25.95 -4.41 0.43
C GLN A 155 26.45 -3.51 -0.71
N ILE A 156 27.76 -3.53 -0.95
CA ILE A 156 28.34 -3.00 -2.20
C ILE A 156 28.06 -4.04 -3.29
N ALA A 157 27.15 -3.73 -4.20
CA ALA A 157 26.78 -4.61 -5.30
C ALA A 157 27.78 -4.57 -6.45
N ASP A 158 28.39 -3.41 -6.69
CA ASP A 158 29.35 -3.22 -7.77
C ASP A 158 30.33 -2.09 -7.44
N LEU A 159 31.56 -2.19 -7.98
CA LEU A 159 32.57 -1.15 -7.96
C LEU A 159 33.29 -1.16 -9.30
N VAL A 160 33.09 -0.10 -10.09
CA VAL A 160 33.64 0.00 -11.45
C VAL A 160 34.57 1.19 -11.58
N VAL A 161 35.64 1.02 -12.36
CA VAL A 161 36.52 2.13 -12.75
C VAL A 161 35.88 2.87 -13.91
N ILE A 162 35.62 4.17 -13.73
CA ILE A 162 35.04 5.05 -14.74
C ILE A 162 36.14 5.81 -15.49
N LYS A 163 37.21 6.18 -14.79
CA LYS A 163 38.38 6.84 -15.35
C LYS A 163 39.65 6.28 -14.73
N ASP A 164 40.59 5.88 -15.57
CA ASP A 164 41.90 5.36 -15.18
C ASP A 164 43.03 6.06 -15.95
N GLY A 165 44.28 5.85 -15.50
CA GLY A 165 45.49 6.33 -16.16
C GLY A 165 45.78 7.81 -15.95
N SER A 166 45.22 8.44 -14.92
CA SER A 166 45.51 9.83 -14.57
C SER A 166 46.96 10.04 -14.14
N GLU A 167 47.48 11.23 -14.42
CA GLU A 167 48.83 11.63 -14.03
C GLU A 167 48.97 11.60 -12.49
N ALA A 168 50.10 11.12 -11.99
CA ALA A 168 50.41 11.10 -10.57
C ALA A 168 50.89 12.49 -10.09
N ASP A 169 50.07 13.53 -10.32
CA ASP A 169 50.34 14.93 -10.01
C ASP A 169 49.68 15.40 -8.69
N GLY A 170 48.97 14.49 -8.00
CA GLY A 170 48.20 14.77 -6.78
C GLY A 170 46.87 15.50 -6.98
N SER A 171 46.52 15.87 -8.21
CA SER A 171 45.37 16.71 -8.54
C SER A 171 44.42 16.06 -9.56
N THR A 172 44.96 15.39 -10.57
CA THR A 172 44.22 14.71 -11.62
C THR A 172 43.74 13.36 -11.12
N ALA A 173 42.43 13.25 -10.88
CA ALA A 173 41.85 12.05 -10.29
C ALA A 173 41.54 10.95 -11.31
N ASN A 174 41.81 9.71 -10.91
CA ASN A 174 41.06 8.55 -11.37
C ASN A 174 39.70 8.51 -10.66
N THR A 175 38.69 7.93 -11.31
CA THR A 175 37.31 7.93 -10.79
C THR A 175 36.76 6.51 -10.82
N LEU A 176 36.20 6.08 -9.69
CA LEU A 176 35.42 4.87 -9.58
C LEU A 176 33.97 5.20 -9.25
N ARG A 177 33.05 4.27 -9.55
CA ARG A 177 31.65 4.35 -9.12
C ARG A 177 31.30 3.09 -8.35
N ALA A 178 30.82 3.27 -7.13
CA ALA A 178 30.26 2.20 -6.32
C ALA A 178 28.73 2.20 -6.45
N ARG A 179 28.11 1.02 -6.48
CA ARG A 179 26.66 0.83 -6.40
C ARG A 179 26.33 0.05 -5.13
N VAL A 180 25.41 0.59 -4.32
CA VAL A 180 24.99 0.02 -3.04
C VAL A 180 23.54 -0.42 -3.13
N THR A 181 23.28 -1.68 -2.78
CA THR A 181 21.94 -2.27 -2.78
C THR A 181 21.68 -3.07 -1.51
N ASP A 182 20.43 -3.50 -1.33
CA ASP A 182 20.10 -4.56 -0.37
C ASP A 182 20.37 -5.95 -0.99
N ALA A 183 20.00 -7.01 -0.26
CA ALA A 183 20.13 -8.39 -0.73
C ALA A 183 19.30 -8.70 -1.98
N PHE A 184 18.22 -7.96 -2.24
CA PHE A 184 17.32 -8.14 -3.38
C PHE A 184 17.68 -7.22 -4.57
N GLY A 185 18.72 -6.40 -4.43
CA GLY A 185 19.22 -5.53 -5.49
C GLY A 185 18.53 -4.16 -5.57
N ASN A 186 17.69 -3.81 -4.58
CA ASN A 186 17.09 -2.49 -4.47
C ASN A 186 18.17 -1.48 -4.11
N ALA A 187 18.22 -0.36 -4.83
CA ALA A 187 19.18 0.70 -4.56
C ALA A 187 18.93 1.39 -3.22
N LEU A 188 19.98 1.65 -2.44
CA LEU A 188 19.89 2.44 -1.20
C LEU A 188 20.55 3.80 -1.36
N ALA A 189 19.73 4.85 -1.30
CA ALA A 189 20.17 6.24 -1.25
C ALA A 189 20.58 6.64 0.17
N GLY A 190 21.48 7.64 0.28
CA GLY A 190 21.88 8.21 1.56
C GLY A 190 22.81 7.34 2.40
N GLN A 191 23.32 6.24 1.85
CA GLN A 191 24.21 5.32 2.56
C GLN A 191 25.64 5.84 2.58
N THR A 192 26.23 5.88 3.76
CA THR A 192 27.65 6.20 3.93
C THR A 192 28.52 5.01 3.56
N VAL A 193 29.44 5.25 2.63
CA VAL A 193 30.44 4.28 2.19
C VAL A 193 31.80 4.77 2.65
N SER A 194 32.51 3.95 3.43
CA SER A 194 33.89 4.21 3.83
C SER A 194 34.85 3.73 2.74
N VAL A 195 35.82 4.56 2.38
CA VAL A 195 36.74 4.30 1.27
C VAL A 195 38.18 4.30 1.80
N LEU A 196 38.93 3.26 1.42
CA LEU A 196 40.36 3.14 1.69
C LEU A 196 41.10 2.97 0.37
N ALA A 197 42.25 3.65 0.24
CA ALA A 197 43.15 3.50 -0.89
C ALA A 197 44.57 3.20 -0.39
N ASP A 198 45.34 2.47 -1.20
CA ASP A 198 46.72 2.08 -0.90
C ASP A 198 47.72 2.95 -1.70
N ASN A 199 49.00 2.54 -1.70
CA ASN A 199 50.08 3.17 -2.46
C ASN A 199 50.23 4.70 -2.25
N GLY A 200 49.80 5.21 -1.10
CA GLY A 200 49.83 6.64 -0.78
C GLY A 200 48.82 7.49 -1.56
N ALA A 201 47.83 6.87 -2.21
CA ALA A 201 46.75 7.58 -2.88
C ALA A 201 45.82 8.28 -1.87
N THR A 202 45.28 9.42 -2.27
CA THR A 202 44.33 10.22 -1.48
C THR A 202 42.91 10.01 -1.99
N VAL A 203 42.00 9.78 -1.05
CA VAL A 203 40.55 9.63 -1.27
C VAL A 203 39.77 10.40 -0.20
N SER A 204 38.52 10.73 -0.47
CA SER A 204 37.59 11.10 0.61
C SER A 204 37.34 9.86 1.48
N PRO A 205 37.54 9.93 2.80
CA PRO A 205 37.42 8.76 3.68
C PRO A 205 35.98 8.21 3.73
N THR A 206 34.99 9.06 3.44
CA THR A 206 33.58 8.69 3.34
C THR A 206 32.91 9.40 2.18
N VAL A 207 31.98 8.71 1.53
CA VAL A 207 31.09 9.24 0.49
C VAL A 207 29.66 8.77 0.75
N ILE A 208 28.65 9.44 0.17
CA ILE A 208 27.22 9.13 0.40
C ILE A 208 26.56 8.79 -0.94
N THR A 209 25.76 7.72 -0.96
CA THR A 209 25.02 7.33 -2.17
C THR A 209 23.92 8.30 -2.56
N GLY A 210 23.78 8.54 -3.86
CA GLY A 210 22.69 9.29 -4.45
C GLY A 210 21.38 8.50 -4.50
N PRO A 211 20.30 9.10 -5.06
CA PRO A 211 18.97 8.48 -5.13
C PRO A 211 18.90 7.11 -5.82
N ASP A 212 19.84 6.84 -6.74
CA ASP A 212 19.94 5.57 -7.47
C ASP A 212 20.85 4.54 -6.79
N GLY A 213 21.29 4.83 -5.56
CA GLY A 213 22.20 3.98 -4.79
C GLY A 213 23.64 4.00 -5.29
N THR A 214 24.02 4.94 -6.17
CA THR A 214 25.39 5.04 -6.67
C THR A 214 26.15 6.20 -6.04
N VAL A 215 27.48 6.10 -6.03
CA VAL A 215 28.38 7.17 -5.59
C VAL A 215 29.69 7.12 -6.35
N GLU A 216 30.21 8.30 -6.71
CA GLU A 216 31.52 8.43 -7.34
C GLU A 216 32.62 8.62 -6.29
N ILE A 217 33.77 7.97 -6.52
CA ILE A 217 34.95 7.99 -5.68
C ILE A 217 36.11 8.53 -6.51
N SER A 218 36.64 9.69 -6.10
CA SER A 218 37.82 10.29 -6.70
C SER A 218 39.09 9.85 -5.98
N VAL A 219 40.09 9.42 -6.74
CA VAL A 219 41.39 8.95 -6.26
C VAL A 219 42.50 9.75 -6.91
N THR A 220 43.32 10.46 -6.12
CA THR A 220 44.51 11.16 -6.61
C THR A 220 45.77 10.56 -6.00
N SER A 221 46.94 10.72 -6.64
CA SER A 221 48.22 10.24 -6.12
C SER A 221 49.36 11.13 -6.62
N GLN A 222 50.43 11.26 -5.82
CA GLN A 222 51.71 11.83 -6.26
C GLN A 222 52.76 10.76 -6.56
N THR A 223 52.40 9.48 -6.38
CA THR A 223 53.27 8.33 -6.59
C THR A 223 52.82 7.59 -7.84
N ALA A 224 53.72 7.44 -8.81
CA ALA A 224 53.46 6.62 -9.99
C ALA A 224 53.44 5.13 -9.63
N GLY A 225 52.47 4.39 -10.18
CA GLY A 225 52.29 2.97 -9.92
C GLY A 225 50.81 2.59 -9.90
N SER A 226 50.52 1.30 -9.88
CA SER A 226 49.15 0.81 -9.71
C SER A 226 48.68 1.04 -8.26
N VAL A 227 47.52 1.69 -8.11
CA VAL A 227 46.76 1.73 -6.85
C VAL A 227 45.74 0.60 -6.93
N GLN A 228 45.63 -0.24 -5.91
CA GLN A 228 44.55 -1.23 -5.88
C GLN A 228 43.21 -0.48 -5.82
N SER A 229 42.19 -0.97 -6.54
CA SER A 229 40.86 -0.35 -6.51
C SER A 229 40.45 -0.09 -5.06
N PRO A 230 40.08 1.15 -4.70
CA PRO A 230 39.67 1.47 -3.34
C PRO A 230 38.67 0.46 -2.85
N GLN A 231 38.79 0.00 -1.60
CA GLN A 231 37.87 -0.99 -1.05
C GLN A 231 36.74 -0.24 -0.33
N PRO A 232 35.55 -0.06 -0.94
CA PRO A 232 34.39 0.48 -0.26
C PRO A 232 33.88 -0.53 0.76
N SER A 233 33.49 -0.05 1.93
CA SER A 233 32.72 -0.83 2.89
C SER A 233 31.54 -0.01 3.40
N THR A 234 30.42 -0.69 3.66
CA THR A 234 29.22 -0.07 4.24
C THR A 234 29.40 -0.01 5.74
N ALA A 235 29.79 1.15 6.27
CA ALA A 235 29.76 1.39 7.72
C ALA A 235 28.32 1.81 8.09
N ALA A 236 27.66 1.03 8.95
CA ALA A 236 26.33 1.39 9.44
C ALA A 236 26.40 2.71 10.23
N VAL A 237 25.89 3.79 9.65
CA VAL A 237 25.68 5.04 10.39
C VAL A 237 24.48 4.85 11.29
N ARG A 238 24.73 4.78 12.59
CA ARG A 238 23.69 4.97 13.61
C ARG A 238 23.08 6.36 13.37
N ALA A 239 21.83 6.42 12.93
CA ALA A 239 21.09 7.67 12.86
C ALA A 239 21.13 8.34 14.25
N GLY A 240 21.72 9.54 14.30
CA GLY A 240 21.59 10.44 15.44
C GLY A 240 20.14 10.89 15.57
N MET A 241 19.71 11.00 16.83
CA MET A 241 18.37 11.37 17.31
C MET A 241 17.77 12.61 16.65
#